data_AF-A0A971A3H1-F1
#
_entry.id   AF-A0A971A3H1-F1
#
_cell.length_a   1.000
_cell.length_b   1.000
_cell.length_c   1.000
_cell.angle_alpha   90.00
_cell.angle_beta   90.00
_cell.angle_gamma   90.00
#
_symmetry.space_group_name_H-M   'P 1'
#
loop_
_entity.id
_entity.type
_entity.pdbx_description
1 polymer ?
#
loop_
_entity_poly.entity_id
_entity_poly.type
_entity_poly.pdbx_seq_one_letter_code
_entity_poly.pdbx_strand_id
1 'polypeptide(L)' 'MTGLAWRFEVLRALFLRRPPALTRDAARSSRRIAFYSSEKISRELEFQFRPISETISWVCRAMQSRKPA' A
#
# COMPACT_ATOMS: atom_id res chain seq x y z
N MET A 1 -3.55 17.85 -8.58
CA MET A 1 -2.34 18.43 -7.95
C MET A 1 -1.13 17.48 -7.86
N THR A 2 -1.25 16.15 -8.06
CA THR A 2 -0.09 15.24 -7.96
C THR A 2 0.90 15.28 -9.14
N GLY A 3 0.52 15.88 -10.27
CA GLY A 3 1.40 16.04 -11.44
C GLY A 3 2.63 16.93 -11.20
N LEU A 4 2.63 17.76 -10.15
CA LEU A 4 3.78 18.60 -9.77
C LEU A 4 4.67 17.95 -8.71
N ALA A 5 4.12 17.10 -7.84
CA ALA A 5 4.85 16.50 -6.72
C ALA A 5 6.06 15.66 -7.18
N TRP A 6 5.90 14.82 -8.21
CA TRP A 6 7.02 14.03 -8.74
C TRP A 6 8.08 14.91 -9.43
N ARG A 7 7.72 16.09 -9.94
CA ARG A 7 8.67 17.04 -10.57
C ARG A 7 9.53 17.73 -9.51
N PHE A 8 8.93 18.12 -8.38
CA PHE A 8 9.67 18.63 -7.22
C PHE A 8 10.61 17.57 -6.63
N GLU A 9 10.17 16.31 -6.57
CA GLU A 9 11.02 15.20 -6.12
C GLU A 9 12.20 14.93 -7.06
N VAL A 10 12.04 15.08 -8.38
CA VAL A 10 13.15 15.01 -9.34
C VAL A 10 14.16 16.14 -9.11
N LEU A 11 13.70 17.38 -8.89
CA LEU A 11 14.59 18.51 -8.58
C LEU A 11 15.34 18.29 -7.26
N ARG A 12 14.63 17.82 -6.23
CA ARG A 12 15.22 17.48 -4.93
C ARG A 12 16.24 16.33 -5.05
N ALA A 13 15.91 15.27 -5.77
CA ALA A 13 16.78 14.11 -6.00
C ALA A 13 18.07 14.51 -6.72
N LEU A 14 17.96 15.38 -7.73
CA LEU A 14 19.11 15.94 -8.44
C LEU A 14 20.00 16.78 -7.50
N PHE A 15 19.39 17.63 -6.66
CA PHE A 15 20.12 18.51 -5.74
C PHE A 15 20.78 17.74 -4.58
N LEU A 16 20.09 16.72 -4.04
CA LEU A 16 20.58 15.90 -2.94
C LEU A 16 21.43 14.69 -3.41
N ARG A 17 21.55 14.45 -4.72
CA ARG A 17 22.15 13.24 -5.33
C ARG A 17 21.63 11.93 -4.70
N ARG A 18 20.34 11.91 -4.37
CA ARG A 18 19.65 10.76 -3.77
C ARG A 18 18.55 10.26 -4.70
N PRO A 19 18.23 8.96 -4.68
CA PRO A 19 17.14 8.44 -5.49
C PRO A 19 15.81 9.12 -5.10
N PRO A 20 14.93 9.42 -6.07
CA PRO A 20 13.65 10.07 -5.82
C PRO A 20 12.75 9.18 -4.98
N ALA A 21 12.15 9.73 -3.91
CA ALA A 21 11.26 8.97 -3.05
C ALA A 21 9.88 8.75 -3.70
N LEU A 22 9.48 9.64 -4.62
CA LEU A 22 8.21 9.57 -5.34
C LEU A 22 8.46 9.53 -6.85
N THR A 23 8.02 8.45 -7.49
CA THR A 23 8.04 8.33 -8.95
C THR A 23 6.79 8.96 -9.57
N ARG A 24 6.86 9.30 -10.86
CA ARG A 24 5.70 9.82 -11.63
C ARG A 24 4.50 8.88 -11.53
N ASP A 25 4.75 7.58 -11.62
CA ASP A 25 3.69 6.57 -11.59
C ASP A 25 3.12 6.40 -10.18
N ALA A 26 3.95 6.46 -9.13
CA ALA A 26 3.48 6.50 -7.74
C ALA A 26 2.64 7.76 -7.44
N ALA A 27 3.05 8.93 -7.95
CA ALA A 27 2.29 10.17 -7.80
C ALA A 27 0.94 10.14 -8.54
N ARG A 28 0.85 9.43 -9.68
CA ARG A 28 -0.41 9.21 -10.39
C ARG A 28 -1.29 8.16 -9.70
N SER A 29 -0.70 7.04 -9.28
CA SER A 29 -1.44 5.92 -8.69
C SER A 29 -1.92 6.19 -7.26
N SER A 30 -1.26 7.08 -6.52
CA SER A 30 -1.62 7.40 -5.13
C SER A 30 -3.04 7.93 -4.95
N ARG A 31 -3.66 8.48 -6.00
CA ARG A 31 -5.06 8.94 -5.99
C ARG A 31 -6.05 7.91 -6.53
N ARG A 32 -5.57 6.77 -7.03
CA ARG A 32 -6.43 5.72 -7.58
C ARG A 32 -6.83 4.77 -6.46
N ILE A 33 -8.09 4.88 -6.03
CA ILE A 33 -8.70 3.87 -5.15
C ILE A 33 -8.99 2.65 -6.03
N ALA A 34 -8.28 1.56 -5.79
CA ALA A 34 -8.50 0.28 -6.45
C ALA A 34 -9.09 -0.69 -5.43
N PHE A 35 -10.26 -1.25 -5.76
CA PHE A 35 -10.86 -2.32 -4.99
C PHE A 35 -10.49 -3.66 -5.63
N TYR A 36 -10.12 -4.62 -4.80
CA TYR A 36 -9.82 -5.99 -5.23
C TYR A 36 -10.93 -6.91 -4.75
N SER A 37 -11.41 -7.78 -5.62
CA SER A 37 -12.39 -8.82 -5.29
C SER A 37 -11.70 -10.18 -5.27
N SER A 38 -11.88 -10.92 -4.18
CA SER A 38 -11.44 -12.29 -4.02
C SER A 38 -12.44 -13.32 -4.58
N GLU A 39 -13.56 -12.85 -5.11
CA GLU A 39 -14.69 -13.69 -5.55
C GLU A 39 -14.31 -14.73 -6.60
N LYS A 40 -13.38 -14.39 -7.51
CA LYS A 40 -12.87 -15.36 -8.49
C LYS A 40 -12.22 -16.57 -7.80
N ILE A 41 -11.43 -16.33 -6.76
CA ILE A 41 -10.75 -17.41 -6.03
C ILE A 41 -11.77 -18.21 -5.23
N SER A 42 -12.70 -17.53 -4.54
CA SER A 42 -13.74 -18.22 -3.76
C SER A 42 -14.60 -19.13 -4.62
N ARG A 43 -14.90 -18.72 -5.86
CA ARG A 43 -15.75 -19.49 -6.78
C ARG A 43 -15.01 -20.66 -7.44
N GLU A 44 -13.82 -20.41 -7.99
CA GLU A 44 -13.10 -21.41 -8.80
C GLU A 44 -12.36 -22.46 -7.95
N LEU A 45 -12.00 -22.11 -6.71
CA LEU A 45 -11.19 -22.96 -5.83
C LEU A 45 -11.94 -23.41 -4.58
N GLU A 46 -13.24 -23.10 -4.48
CA GLU A 46 -14.10 -23.33 -3.29
C GLU A 46 -13.45 -22.85 -1.97
N PHE A 47 -12.61 -21.82 -2.07
CA PHE A 47 -11.80 -21.35 -0.97
C PHE A 47 -12.57 -20.32 -0.11
N GLN A 48 -12.64 -20.57 1.20
CA GLN A 48 -13.25 -19.64 2.14
C GLN A 48 -12.18 -18.74 2.77
N PHE A 49 -12.20 -17.46 2.39
CA PHE A 49 -11.34 -16.46 3.01
C PHE A 49 -11.82 -16.12 4.42
N ARG A 50 -10.87 -16.01 5.35
CA ARG A 50 -11.12 -15.37 6.65
C ARG A 50 -11.59 -13.92 6.45
N PRO A 51 -12.65 -13.46 7.15
CA PRO A 51 -13.09 -12.07 7.09
C PRO A 51 -11.97 -11.08 7.44
N ILE A 52 -11.96 -9.94 6.75
CA ILE A 52 -10.92 -8.92 6.94
C ILE A 52 -10.90 -8.36 8.37
N SER A 53 -12.07 -8.20 8.99
CA SER A 53 -12.21 -7.73 10.38
C SER A 53 -11.53 -8.66 11.40
N GLU A 54 -11.69 -9.98 11.20
CA GLU A 54 -11.04 -11.00 12.03
C GLU A 54 -9.51 -10.96 11.83
N THR A 55 -9.08 -10.82 10.59
CA THR A 55 -7.65 -10.73 10.24
C THR A 55 -7.00 -9.50 10.88
N ILE A 56 -7.64 -8.33 10.78
CA ILE A 56 -7.15 -7.10 11.43
C ILE A 56 -7.02 -7.28 12.94
N SER A 57 -8.06 -7.83 13.57
CA SER A 57 -8.07 -8.07 15.02
C SER A 57 -6.95 -9.02 15.45
N TRP A 58 -6.73 -10.09 14.68
CA TRP A 58 -5.66 -11.06 14.91
C TRP A 58 -4.27 -10.43 14.78
N VAL A 59 -4.02 -9.66 13.72
CA VAL A 59 -2.73 -8.98 13.51
C VAL A 59 -2.44 -7.97 14.63
N CYS A 60 -3.41 -7.11 14.95
CA CYS A 60 -3.24 -6.12 16.02
C CYS A 60 -2.88 -6.77 17.36
N ARG A 61 -3.56 -7.88 17.70
CA ARG A 61 -3.24 -8.64 18.92
C ARG A 61 -1.83 -9.22 18.88
N ALA A 62 -1.43 -9.82 17.75
CA ALA A 62 -0.09 -10.37 17.57
C ALA A 62 1.01 -9.30 17.68
N MET A 63 0.75 -8.09 17.18
CA MET A 63 1.70 -6.96 17.28
C MET A 63 1.81 -6.43 18.71
N GLN A 64 0.70 -6.35 19.45
CA GLN A 64 0.71 -5.92 20.86
C GLN A 64 1.46 -6.91 21.75
N SER A 65 1.34 -8.23 21.48
CA SER A 65 2.14 -9.25 22.20
C SER A 65 3.63 -9.18 21.90
N ARG A 66 4.02 -8.49 20.83
CA ARG A 66 5.41 -8.37 20.37
C ARG A 66 6.09 -7.08 20.81
N LYS A 67 5.51 -6.35 21.77
CA LYS A 67 6.04 -5.08 22.30
C LYS A 67 7.52 -5.29 22.66
N PRO A 68 8.49 -4.68 21.95
CA PRO A 68 9.86 -4.67 22.43
C PRO A 68 9.87 -3.90 23.75
N ALA A 69 10.58 -4.45 24.74
CA ALA A 69 10.82 -3.80 26.03
C ALA A 69 11.48 -2.42 25.84
#